data_AF-A0A3D5U691-F1
#
_entry.id   AF-A0A3D5U691-F1
#
_cell.length_a   1.000
_cell.length_b   1.000
_cell.length_c   1.000
_cell.angle_alpha   90.00
_cell.angle_beta   90.00
_cell.angle_gamma   90.00
#
_symmetry.space_group_name_H-M   'P 1'
#
loop_
_entity.id
_entity.type
_entity.pdbx_description
1 polymer ?
#
loop_
_entity_poly.entity_id
_entity_poly.type
_entity_poly.pdbx_seq_one_letter_code
_entity_poly.pdbx_strand_id
1 'polypeptide(L)'
;ISQPAMIALMLCELRLSSEDTVLEIGTGSGYQTALLASIAKEVCSVELLDTLSLRAQKTLRTAGFRNIFFRIGDGWQGWQQAYPPYSEFSKIVVSAAAEEVPARLCEQL
;
A
#
# COMPACT_ATOMS: atom_id res chain seq x y z
N ILE A 1 -1.43 -5.93 13.25
CA ILE A 1 -2.55 -5.89 12.29
C ILE A 1 -3.58 -4.88 12.80
N SER A 2 -4.05 -3.98 11.95
CA SER A 2 -5.04 -2.97 12.34
C SER A 2 -6.42 -3.62 12.55
N GLN A 3 -7.26 -3.02 13.39
CA GLN A 3 -8.63 -3.47 13.59
C GLN A 3 -9.45 -3.25 12.30
N PRO A 4 -10.33 -4.19 11.88
CA PRO A 4 -11.12 -4.04 10.65
C PRO A 4 -11.93 -2.74 10.57
N ALA A 5 -12.47 -2.26 11.70
CA ALA A 5 -13.20 -0.99 11.76
C ALA A 5 -12.31 0.22 11.40
N MET A 6 -11.05 0.22 11.84
CA MET A 6 -10.10 1.28 11.51
C MET A 6 -9.74 1.25 10.02
N ILE A 7 -9.54 0.06 9.45
CA ILE A 7 -9.27 -0.10 8.01
C ILE A 7 -10.48 0.42 7.20
N ALA A 8 -11.70 0.09 7.60
CA ALA A 8 -12.90 0.60 6.94
C ALA A 8 -12.97 2.14 6.97
N LEU A 9 -12.67 2.77 8.11
CA LEU A 9 -12.61 4.23 8.21
C LEU A 9 -11.55 4.82 7.28
N MET A 10 -10.34 4.26 7.24
CA MET A 10 -9.28 4.70 6.32
C MET A 10 -9.74 4.62 4.86
N LEU A 11 -10.38 3.52 4.46
CA LEU A 11 -10.91 3.34 3.10
C LEU A 11 -12.01 4.36 2.76
N CYS A 12 -12.90 4.67 3.70
CA CYS A 12 -13.94 5.69 3.52
C CYS A 12 -13.34 7.08 3.29
N GLU A 13 -12.30 7.44 4.05
CA GLU A 13 -11.64 8.75 3.91
C GLU A 13 -10.81 8.86 2.62
N LEU A 14 -10.22 7.76 2.15
CA LEU A 14 -9.49 7.74 0.87
C LEU A 14 -10.38 8.06 -0.33
N ARG A 15 -11.68 7.72 -0.26
CA ARG A 15 -12.66 7.89 -1.36
C ARG A 15 -12.11 7.32 -2.67
N LEU A 16 -11.75 6.04 -2.63
CA LEU A 16 -11.11 5.34 -3.74
C LEU A 16 -12.01 5.25 -4.98
N SER A 17 -11.39 5.37 -6.14
CA SER A 17 -11.98 5.14 -7.46
C SER A 17 -11.28 3.97 -8.18
N SER A 18 -11.93 3.42 -9.20
CA SER A 18 -11.33 2.38 -10.07
C SER A 18 -10.18 2.88 -10.94
N GLU A 19 -9.93 4.19 -10.97
CA GLU A 19 -8.85 4.82 -11.73
C GLU A 19 -7.62 5.12 -10.86
N ASP A 20 -7.75 4.99 -9.54
CA ASP A 20 -6.69 5.40 -8.60
C ASP A 20 -5.52 4.42 -8.64
N THR A 21 -4.30 4.97 -8.68
CA THR A 21 -3.08 4.25 -8.32
C THR A 21 -2.73 4.60 -6.88
N VAL A 22 -2.68 3.59 -6.01
CA VAL A 22 -2.55 3.78 -4.55
C VAL A 22 -1.19 3.34 -4.06
N LEU A 23 -0.53 4.15 -3.25
CA LEU A 23 0.63 3.75 -2.45
C LEU A 23 0.21 3.39 -1.02
N GLU A 24 0.50 2.17 -0.60
CA GLU A 24 0.32 1.70 0.78
C GLU A 24 1.69 1.57 1.46
N ILE A 25 1.82 2.17 2.64
CA ILE A 25 2.97 1.97 3.53
C ILE A 25 2.57 1.02 4.67
N GLY A 26 3.16 -0.17 4.66
CA GLY A 26 2.94 -1.25 5.62
C GLY A 26 2.04 -2.36 5.07
N THR A 27 2.57 -3.21 4.17
CA THR A 27 1.83 -4.37 3.63
C THR A 27 1.33 -5.31 4.74
N GLY A 28 2.16 -5.61 5.74
CA GLY A 28 1.83 -6.49 6.85
C GLY A 28 1.31 -7.87 6.41
N SER A 29 0.04 -8.16 6.73
CA SER A 29 -0.62 -9.41 6.33
C SER A 29 -1.14 -9.40 4.88
N GLY A 30 -1.19 -8.24 4.24
CA GLY A 30 -1.82 -8.02 2.93
C GLY A 30 -3.33 -7.81 2.98
N TYR A 31 -3.97 -7.77 4.16
CA TYR A 31 -5.43 -7.65 4.27
C TYR A 31 -5.95 -6.31 3.73
N GLN A 32 -5.35 -5.19 4.15
CA GLN A 32 -5.71 -3.87 3.63
C GLN A 32 -5.34 -3.75 2.15
N THR A 33 -4.17 -4.24 1.75
CA THR A 33 -3.74 -4.33 0.35
C THR A 33 -4.77 -5.02 -0.54
N ALA A 34 -5.38 -6.13 -0.07
CA ALA A 34 -6.45 -6.83 -0.80
C ALA A 34 -7.70 -5.96 -0.98
N LEU A 35 -8.09 -5.22 0.06
CA LEU A 35 -9.25 -4.34 0.01
C LEU A 35 -9.02 -3.16 -0.94
N LEU A 36 -7.84 -2.54 -0.88
CA LEU A 36 -7.41 -1.51 -1.82
C LEU A 36 -7.46 -2.04 -3.26
N ALA A 37 -6.87 -3.22 -3.51
CA ALA A 37 -6.75 -3.80 -4.84
C ALA A 37 -8.08 -4.31 -5.42
N SER A 38 -9.11 -4.46 -4.58
CA SER A 38 -10.46 -4.81 -5.01
C SER A 38 -11.25 -3.60 -5.55
N ILE A 39 -10.74 -2.38 -5.33
CA ILE A 39 -11.42 -1.13 -5.71
C ILE A 39 -10.54 -0.32 -6.68
N ALA A 40 -9.27 -0.14 -6.35
CA ALA A 40 -8.33 0.70 -7.09
C ALA A 40 -7.81 0.02 -8.36
N LYS A 41 -7.30 0.83 -9.31
CA LYS A 41 -6.67 0.35 -10.53
C LYS A 41 -5.45 -0.50 -10.19
N GLU A 42 -4.54 0.06 -9.40
CA GLU A 42 -3.29 -0.55 -8.98
C GLU A 42 -2.92 -0.17 -7.55
N VAL A 43 -2.27 -1.10 -6.86
CA VAL A 43 -1.77 -0.89 -5.50
C VAL A 43 -0.28 -1.18 -5.46
N CYS A 44 0.50 -0.19 -5.05
CA CYS A 44 1.92 -0.30 -4.76
C CYS A 44 2.09 -0.36 -3.24
N SER A 45 2.58 -1.47 -2.70
CA SER A 45 2.66 -1.70 -1.26
C SER A 45 4.10 -1.88 -0.79
N VAL A 46 4.49 -1.11 0.22
CA VAL A 46 5.83 -1.10 0.80
C VAL A 46 5.82 -1.79 2.15
N GLU A 47 6.76 -2.70 2.39
CA GLU A 47 6.93 -3.37 3.67
C GLU A 47 8.40 -3.44 4.05
N LEU A 48 8.71 -3.15 5.31
CA LEU A 48 10.06 -3.15 5.83
C LEU A 48 10.57 -4.57 6.06
N LEU A 49 9.71 -5.46 6.55
CA LEU A 49 10.06 -6.84 6.89
C LEU A 49 9.83 -7.78 5.71
N ASP A 50 10.91 -8.31 5.16
CA ASP A 50 10.93 -9.23 4.02
C ASP A 50 10.01 -10.45 4.22
N THR A 51 10.04 -11.07 5.39
CA THR A 51 9.23 -12.24 5.75
C THR A 51 7.73 -11.95 5.69
N LEU A 52 7.30 -10.75 6.10
CA LEU A 52 5.90 -10.31 6.00
C LEU A 52 5.52 -10.05 4.55
N SER A 53 6.36 -9.31 3.82
CA SER A 53 6.12 -9.00 2.40
C SER A 53 5.98 -10.27 1.56
N LEU A 54 6.93 -11.22 1.68
CA LEU A 54 6.90 -12.47 0.92
C LEU A 54 5.69 -13.33 1.27
N ARG A 55 5.26 -13.35 2.53
CA ARG A 55 4.05 -14.05 2.96
C ARG A 55 2.80 -13.41 2.35
N ALA A 56 2.66 -12.08 2.45
CA ALA A 56 1.53 -11.34 1.88
C ALA A 56 1.46 -11.51 0.36
N GLN A 57 2.60 -11.41 -0.33
CA GLN A 57 2.71 -11.67 -1.78
C GLN A 57 2.17 -13.05 -2.15
N LYS A 58 2.57 -14.10 -1.44
CA LYS A 58 2.07 -15.46 -1.68
C LYS A 58 0.55 -15.52 -1.49
N THR A 59 0.05 -15.01 -0.36
CA THR A 59 -1.39 -15.02 -0.05
C THR A 59 -2.21 -14.28 -1.10
N LEU A 60 -1.80 -13.07 -1.50
CA LEU A 60 -2.52 -12.23 -2.44
C LEU A 60 -2.50 -12.81 -3.86
N ARG A 61 -1.36 -13.37 -4.30
CA ARG A 61 -1.28 -14.07 -5.59
C ARG A 61 -2.18 -15.31 -5.60
N THR A 62 -2.20 -16.11 -4.52
CA THR A 62 -3.10 -17.26 -4.41
C THR A 62 -4.57 -16.86 -4.39
N ALA A 63 -4.91 -15.69 -3.81
CA ALA A 63 -6.25 -15.11 -3.84
C ALA A 63 -6.65 -14.53 -5.21
N GLY A 64 -5.73 -14.48 -6.19
CA GLY A 64 -6.01 -14.08 -7.57
C GLY A 64 -5.74 -12.61 -7.89
N PHE A 65 -5.21 -11.82 -6.95
CA PHE A 65 -4.85 -10.43 -7.21
C PHE A 65 -3.66 -10.33 -8.18
N ARG A 66 -3.78 -9.42 -9.15
CA ARG A 66 -2.77 -9.19 -10.21
C ARG A 66 -2.34 -7.73 -10.33
N ASN A 67 -3.07 -6.82 -9.71
CA ASN A 67 -2.86 -5.37 -9.73
C ASN A 67 -2.14 -4.87 -8.46
N ILE A 68 -1.31 -5.72 -7.85
CA ILE A 68 -0.54 -5.38 -6.65
C ILE A 68 0.95 -5.53 -6.95
N PHE A 69 1.69 -4.46 -6.68
CA PHE A 69 3.14 -4.41 -6.78
C PHE A 69 3.73 -4.23 -5.40
N PHE A 70 4.87 -4.87 -5.15
CA PHE A 70 5.48 -4.91 -3.83
C PHE A 70 6.89 -4.35 -3.86
N ARG A 71 7.23 -3.60 -2.83
CA ARG A 71 8.58 -3.12 -2.55
C ARG A 71 8.95 -3.51 -1.13
N ILE A 72 10.06 -4.26 -0.98
CA ILE A 72 10.64 -4.50 0.34
C ILE A 72 11.62 -3.38 0.62
N GLY A 73 11.38 -2.60 1.67
CA GLY A 73 12.23 -1.49 2.03
C GLY A 73 11.57 -0.47 2.93
N ASP A 74 12.28 0.63 3.15
CA ASP A 74 11.83 1.70 4.04
C ASP A 74 10.68 2.50 3.40
N GLY A 75 9.54 2.50 4.09
CA GLY A 75 8.34 3.25 3.74
C GLY A 75 8.52 4.77 3.78
N TRP A 76 9.50 5.29 4.53
CA TRP A 76 9.85 6.72 4.52
C TRP A 76 10.30 7.21 3.14
N GLN A 77 10.80 6.31 2.28
CA GLN A 77 11.20 6.63 0.91
C GLN A 77 10.05 6.46 -0.10
N GLY A 78 8.86 6.05 0.34
CA GLY A 78 7.71 5.80 -0.52
C GLY A 78 7.99 4.73 -1.59
N TRP A 79 7.77 5.05 -2.86
CA TRP A 79 7.93 4.10 -3.98
C TRP A 79 9.24 4.25 -4.78
N GLN A 80 10.35 4.55 -4.12
CA GLN A 80 11.63 4.72 -4.81
C GLN A 80 12.28 3.40 -5.26
N GLN A 81 12.85 3.41 -6.46
CA GLN A 81 13.60 2.28 -7.04
C GLN A 81 12.76 0.99 -7.12
N ALA A 82 11.46 1.13 -7.29
CA ALA A 82 10.51 0.02 -7.40
C ALA A 82 9.91 -0.06 -8.80
N TYR A 83 9.22 -1.18 -9.06
CA TYR A 83 8.57 -1.44 -10.34
C TYR A 83 7.08 -1.75 -10.12
N PRO A 84 6.17 -1.20 -10.94
CA PRO A 84 6.42 -0.25 -12.03
C PRO A 84 6.94 1.11 -11.52
N PRO A 85 7.67 1.86 -12.35
CA PRO A 85 8.16 3.17 -11.94
C PRO A 85 7.00 4.16 -11.85
N TYR A 86 6.70 4.61 -10.64
CA TYR A 86 5.74 5.67 -10.38
C TYR A 86 6.43 6.87 -9.72
N SER A 87 6.07 8.07 -10.18
CA SER A 87 6.49 9.34 -9.58
C SER A 87 5.38 9.99 -8.74
N GLU A 88 4.12 9.65 -9.00
CA GLU A 88 2.93 10.26 -8.39
C GLU A 88 1.85 9.18 -8.18
N PHE A 89 1.08 9.31 -7.10
CA PHE A 89 0.00 8.41 -6.71
C PHE A 89 -1.26 9.21 -6.43
N SER A 90 -2.40 8.74 -6.93
CA SER A 90 -3.69 9.38 -6.68
C SER A 90 -4.04 9.42 -5.19
N LYS A 91 -3.53 8.44 -4.43
CA LYS A 91 -3.83 8.21 -3.02
C LYS A 91 -2.63 7.57 -2.31
N ILE A 92 -2.37 8.00 -1.08
CA ILE A 92 -1.38 7.38 -0.20
C ILE A 92 -2.04 7.05 1.12
N VAL A 93 -1.80 5.83 1.62
CA VAL A 93 -2.25 5.40 2.95
C VAL A 93 -1.09 4.82 3.74
N VAL A 94 -0.96 5.25 4.99
CA VAL A 94 0.10 4.82 5.89
C VAL A 94 -0.53 4.07 7.06
N SER A 95 -0.12 2.81 7.25
CA SER A 95 -0.65 1.93 8.31
C SER A 95 0.40 1.55 9.35
N ALA A 96 1.46 2.35 9.43
CA ALA A 96 2.45 2.34 10.50
C ALA A 96 2.50 3.72 11.17
N ALA A 97 2.71 3.75 12.48
CA ALA A 97 2.90 5.01 13.18
C ALA A 97 4.21 5.66 12.73
N ALA A 98 4.18 6.97 12.48
CA ALA A 98 5.34 7.81 12.23
C ALA A 98 5.24 9.06 13.10
N GLU A 99 6.38 9.62 13.50
CA GLU A 99 6.44 10.84 14.32
C GLU A 99 5.96 12.07 13.55
N GLU A 100 6.14 12.07 12.24
CA GLU A 100 5.73 13.12 11.31
C GLU A 100 5.32 12.51 9.97
N VAL A 101 4.71 13.32 9.11
CA VAL A 101 4.41 12.91 7.73
C VAL A 101 5.71 12.99 6.90
N PRO A 102 6.21 11.88 6.32
CA PRO A 102 7.44 11.93 5.54
C PRO A 102 7.28 12.81 4.29
N ALA A 103 8.18 13.78 4.10
CA ALA A 103 8.15 14.70 2.97
C ALA A 103 8.13 13.97 1.61
N ARG A 104 8.82 12.83 1.50
CA ARG A 104 8.84 11.98 0.31
C ARG A 104 7.48 11.46 -0.10
N LEU A 105 6.58 11.21 0.86
CA LEU A 105 5.21 10.78 0.54
C LEU A 105 4.41 11.96 -0.01
N CYS A 106 4.59 13.16 0.52
CA CYS A 106 3.97 14.36 -0.02
C CYS A 106 4.46 14.70 -1.44
N GLU A 107 5.75 14.44 -1.74
CA GLU A 107 6.31 14.61 -3.10
C GLU A 107 5.75 13.61 -4.13
N GLN A 108 5.19 12.49 -3.65
CA GLN A 108 4.67 11.39 -4.47
C GLN A 108 3.14 11.37 -4.51
N LEU A 109 2.46 12.36 -3.91
CA LEU A 109 1.01 12.49 -3.90
C LEU A 109 0.53 13.42 -5.02
#